data_AF-A0AAQ0EZC4-F1
#
_entry.id   AF-A0AAQ0EZC4-F1
#
_cell.length_a   1.000
_cell.length_b   1.000
_cell.length_c   1.000
_cell.angle_alpha   90.00
_cell.angle_beta   90.00
_cell.angle_gamma   90.00
#
_symmetry.space_group_name_H-M   'P 1'
#
loop_
_entity.id
_entity.type
_entity.pdbx_description
1 polymer ?
#
loop_
_entity_poly.entity_id
_entity_poly.type
_entity_poly.pdbx_seq_one_letter_code
_entity_poly.pdbx_strand_id
1 'polypeptide(L)'
;MKKENGFTLIETLVAISLVVILSASGLYRWDSWQRQQRLWQTASQVRDYLLFLRNHANRYNRDHQIIHQRVGGMDCLLSSAAQGCEKGNPFVLIPLWPEVAIGEVTPSLAFYGLKDTAWAGRIRVQSRAGEWLIIVSNGGRIRMCKVSAGGSCR
;
A
#
# COMPACT_ATOMS: atom_id res chain seq x y z
N MET A 1 42.98 29.33 38.81
CA MET A 1 42.16 29.82 37.68
C MET A 1 42.13 28.75 36.60
N LYS A 2 40.96 28.22 36.24
CA LYS A 2 40.82 27.24 35.15
C LYS A 2 40.97 27.98 33.82
N LYS A 3 41.85 27.51 32.93
CA LYS A 3 41.91 27.97 31.54
C LYS A 3 40.69 27.42 30.82
N GLU A 4 39.79 28.29 30.40
CA GLU A 4 38.72 27.96 29.45
C GLU A 4 39.39 27.66 28.10
N ASN A 5 39.39 26.41 27.67
CA ASN A 5 39.87 26.03 26.35
C ASN A 5 38.74 26.27 25.36
N GLY A 6 38.83 27.34 24.58
CA GLY A 6 37.90 27.61 23.47
C GLY A 6 38.10 26.63 22.31
N PHE A 7 37.05 26.40 21.52
CA PHE A 7 37.12 25.57 20.32
C PHE A 7 37.91 26.25 19.21
N THR A 8 38.73 25.49 18.50
CA THR A 8 39.46 26.01 17.34
C THR A 8 38.55 26.09 16.09
N LEU A 9 38.88 26.97 15.15
CA LEU A 9 38.13 27.09 13.88
C LEU A 9 38.02 25.74 13.15
N ILE A 10 39.11 24.97 13.11
CA ILE A 10 39.12 23.67 12.43
C ILE A 10 38.23 22.65 13.15
N GLU A 11 38.20 22.66 14.48
CA GLU A 11 37.38 21.77 15.29
C GLU A 11 35.89 22.06 15.11
N THR A 12 35.50 23.34 15.07
CA THR A 12 34.11 23.74 14.78
C THR A 12 33.71 23.39 13.34
N LEU A 13 34.60 23.55 12.35
CA LEU A 13 34.34 23.14 10.96
C LEU A 13 34.16 21.61 10.83
N VAL A 14 34.99 20.83 11.53
CA VAL A 14 34.85 19.36 11.58
C VAL A 14 33.54 18.96 12.26
N ALA A 15 33.18 19.59 13.38
CA ALA A 15 31.92 19.31 14.06
C ALA A 15 30.70 19.61 13.18
N ILE A 16 30.67 20.80 12.54
CA ILE A 16 29.57 21.19 11.66
C ILE A 16 29.46 20.26 10.45
N SER A 17 30.58 19.89 9.83
CA SER A 17 30.57 18.97 8.69
C SER A 17 30.01 17.59 9.06
N LEU A 18 30.37 17.05 10.23
CA LEU A 18 29.79 15.80 10.73
C LEU A 18 28.27 15.90 10.96
N VAL A 19 27.81 17.01 11.57
CA VAL A 19 26.38 17.25 11.79
C VAL A 19 25.62 17.30 10.47
N VAL A 20 26.17 17.97 9.46
CA VAL A 20 25.53 18.06 8.13
C VAL A 20 25.44 16.68 7.46
N ILE A 21 26.52 15.89 7.47
CA ILE A 21 26.53 14.55 6.86
C ILE A 21 25.51 13.62 7.54
N LEU A 22 25.46 13.62 8.87
CA LEU A 22 24.53 12.80 9.63
C LEU A 22 23.08 13.23 9.41
N SER A 23 22.82 14.54 9.37
CA SER A 23 21.48 15.09 9.13
C SER A 23 20.97 14.74 7.72
N ALA A 24 21.81 14.92 6.69
CA ALA A 24 21.45 14.59 5.32
C ALA A 24 21.17 13.09 5.15
N SER A 25 22.01 12.23 5.74
CA SER A 25 21.81 10.78 5.73
C SER A 25 20.54 10.36 6.46
N GLY A 26 20.24 11.01 7.59
CA GLY A 26 19.01 10.78 8.36
C GLY A 26 17.76 11.13 7.56
N LEU A 27 17.75 12.31 6.92
CA LEU A 27 16.62 12.76 6.11
C LEU A 27 16.36 11.86 4.90
N TYR A 28 17.40 11.47 4.17
CA TYR A 28 17.25 10.60 3.00
C TYR A 28 16.73 9.21 3.38
N ARG A 29 17.25 8.62 4.47
CA ARG A 29 16.77 7.33 4.98
C ARG A 29 15.33 7.41 5.47
N TRP A 30 14.96 8.53 6.10
CA TRP A 30 13.59 8.76 6.57
C TRP A 30 12.58 8.82 5.42
N ASP A 31 12.88 9.59 4.36
CA ASP A 31 12.00 9.70 3.20
C ASP A 31 11.79 8.34 2.52
N SER A 32 12.86 7.57 2.31
CA SER A 32 12.78 6.20 1.77
C SER A 32 11.89 5.30 2.63
N TRP A 33 12.11 5.30 3.95
CA TRP A 33 11.30 4.52 4.88
C TRP A 33 9.83 4.94 4.87
N GLN A 34 9.55 6.24 4.86
CA GLN A 34 8.20 6.77 4.83
C GLN A 34 7.45 6.34 3.56
N ARG A 35 8.11 6.35 2.39
CA ARG A 35 7.52 5.88 1.14
C ARG A 35 7.21 4.38 1.16
N GLN A 36 8.09 3.57 1.76
CA GLN A 36 7.83 2.14 1.96
C GLN A 36 6.64 1.91 2.90
N GLN A 37 6.51 2.71 3.95
CA GLN A 37 5.41 2.62 4.90
C GLN A 37 4.07 2.96 4.25
N ARG A 38 4.00 4.03 3.45
CA ARG A 38 2.77 4.40 2.71
C ARG A 38 2.33 3.33 1.71
N LEU A 39 3.30 2.71 1.04
CA LEU A 39 3.05 1.58 0.15
C LEU A 39 2.48 0.37 0.93
N TRP A 40 3.11 0.00 2.05
CA TRP A 40 2.64 -1.12 2.90
C TRP A 40 1.25 -0.85 3.49
N GLN A 41 0.97 0.39 3.91
CA GLN A 41 -0.34 0.81 4.39
C GLN A 41 -1.41 0.64 3.31
N THR A 42 -1.14 1.10 2.08
CA THR A 42 -2.09 0.96 0.97
C THR A 42 -2.32 -0.52 0.61
N ALA A 43 -1.26 -1.33 0.58
CA ALA A 43 -1.40 -2.77 0.33
C ALA A 43 -2.22 -3.48 1.43
N SER A 44 -2.02 -3.09 2.68
CA SER A 44 -2.81 -3.59 3.82
C SER A 44 -4.27 -3.13 3.73
N GLN A 45 -4.50 -1.88 3.34
CA GLN A 45 -5.84 -1.33 3.12
C GLN A 45 -6.60 -2.12 2.05
N VAL A 46 -5.93 -2.45 0.93
CA VAL A 46 -6.51 -3.31 -0.13
C VAL A 46 -6.84 -4.70 0.40
N ARG A 47 -5.92 -5.34 1.14
CA ARG A 47 -6.17 -6.65 1.76
C ARG A 47 -7.39 -6.62 2.68
N ASP A 48 -7.48 -5.62 3.55
CA ASP A 48 -8.54 -5.51 4.54
C ASP A 48 -9.89 -5.22 3.88
N TYR A 49 -9.90 -4.43 2.81
CA TYR A 49 -11.08 -4.24 1.95
C TYR A 49 -11.55 -5.54 1.29
N LEU A 50 -10.65 -6.34 0.74
CA LEU A 50 -11.01 -7.64 0.16
C LEU A 50 -11.54 -8.62 1.23
N LEU A 51 -10.95 -8.60 2.43
CA LEU A 51 -11.45 -9.39 3.56
C LEU A 51 -12.88 -8.98 3.94
N PHE A 52 -13.15 -7.68 3.99
CA PHE A 52 -14.50 -7.15 4.19
C PHE A 52 -15.47 -7.66 3.12
N LEU A 53 -15.13 -7.54 1.83
CA LEU A 53 -16.00 -8.00 0.73
C LEU A 53 -16.27 -9.50 0.80
N ARG A 54 -15.25 -10.33 1.06
CA ARG A 54 -15.42 -11.78 1.21
C ARG A 54 -16.37 -12.12 2.36
N ASN A 55 -16.16 -11.51 3.52
CA ASN A 55 -16.98 -11.76 4.69
C ASN A 55 -18.42 -11.27 4.46
N HIS A 56 -18.59 -10.13 3.79
CA HIS A 56 -19.90 -9.62 3.41
C HIS A 56 -20.60 -10.54 2.41
N ALA A 57 -19.87 -11.03 1.41
CA ALA A 57 -20.39 -11.98 0.42
C ALA A 57 -20.97 -13.21 1.11
N ASN A 58 -20.16 -13.87 1.94
CA ASN A 58 -20.52 -15.08 2.65
C ASN A 58 -21.66 -14.85 3.67
N ARG A 59 -21.66 -13.72 4.38
CA ARG A 59 -22.70 -13.41 5.37
C ARG A 59 -24.06 -13.14 4.75
N TYR A 60 -24.09 -12.45 3.61
CA TYR A 60 -25.34 -11.98 3.00
C TYR A 60 -25.72 -12.73 1.73
N ASN A 61 -24.94 -13.75 1.35
CA ASN A 61 -25.08 -14.51 0.12
C ASN A 61 -25.21 -13.59 -1.11
N ARG A 62 -24.28 -12.62 -1.22
CA ARG A 62 -24.23 -11.67 -2.33
C ARG A 62 -22.85 -11.64 -2.97
N ASP A 63 -22.80 -11.75 -4.28
CA ASP A 63 -21.55 -11.74 -4.99
C ASP A 63 -20.98 -10.32 -5.09
N HIS A 64 -19.67 -10.22 -4.92
CA HIS A 64 -18.93 -8.96 -5.00
C HIS A 64 -17.82 -9.11 -6.04
N GLN A 65 -18.07 -8.63 -7.25
CA GLN A 65 -17.03 -8.50 -8.28
C GLN A 65 -16.21 -7.24 -8.02
N ILE A 66 -14.89 -7.35 -8.11
CA ILE A 66 -13.96 -6.23 -7.91
C ILE A 66 -13.73 -5.53 -9.24
N ILE A 67 -13.95 -4.23 -9.25
CA ILE A 67 -13.77 -3.36 -10.41
C ILE A 67 -12.76 -2.28 -10.02
N HIS A 68 -11.73 -2.12 -10.85
CA HIS A 68 -10.81 -0.99 -10.75
C HIS A 68 -11.30 0.12 -11.66
N GLN A 69 -11.40 1.32 -11.11
CA GLN A 69 -11.78 2.51 -11.85
C GLN A 69 -10.83 3.66 -11.52
N ARG A 70 -10.55 4.46 -12.55
CA ARG A 70 -9.77 5.70 -12.44
C ARG A 70 -10.74 6.87 -12.59
N VAL A 71 -10.92 7.67 -11.55
CA VAL A 71 -11.82 8.84 -11.57
C VAL A 71 -11.03 10.08 -11.16
N GLY A 72 -10.96 11.10 -12.03
CA GLY A 72 -10.28 12.36 -11.72
C GLY A 72 -8.79 12.20 -11.34
N GLY A 73 -8.11 11.17 -11.84
CA GLY A 73 -6.72 10.89 -11.48
C GLY A 73 -6.51 10.17 -10.15
N MET A 74 -7.58 9.72 -9.48
CA MET A 74 -7.52 8.82 -8.32
C MET A 74 -7.85 7.39 -8.73
N ASP A 75 -7.12 6.43 -8.15
CA ASP A 75 -7.46 5.01 -8.25
C ASP A 75 -8.54 4.67 -7.23
N CYS A 76 -9.42 3.77 -7.61
CA CYS A 76 -10.51 3.32 -6.76
C CYS A 76 -10.81 1.86 -7.09
N LEU A 77 -10.97 1.05 -6.04
CA LEU A 77 -11.47 -0.31 -6.14
C LEU A 77 -12.89 -0.32 -5.60
N LEU A 78 -13.85 -0.62 -6.46
CA LEU A 78 -15.25 -0.72 -6.07
C LEU A 78 -15.75 -2.13 -6.28
N SER A 79 -16.75 -2.51 -5.50
CA SER A 79 -17.51 -3.72 -5.73
C SER A 79 -18.66 -3.48 -6.70
N SER A 80 -19.12 -4.51 -7.40
CA SER A 80 -20.40 -4.53 -8.13
C SER A 80 -21.62 -4.05 -7.34
N ALA A 81 -21.54 -3.99 -6.00
CA ALA A 81 -22.58 -3.42 -5.14
C ALA A 81 -22.58 -1.87 -5.08
N ALA A 82 -21.53 -1.20 -5.56
CA ALA A 82 -21.41 0.26 -5.59
C ALA A 82 -21.61 0.82 -7.01
N GLN A 83 -22.20 2.01 -7.10
CA GLN A 83 -22.41 2.73 -8.35
C GLN A 83 -21.37 3.86 -8.49
N GLY A 84 -20.11 3.47 -8.72
CA GLY A 84 -19.00 4.40 -8.91
C GLY A 84 -18.17 4.67 -7.66
N CYS A 85 -17.21 5.59 -7.80
CA CYS A 85 -16.20 5.88 -6.78
C CYS A 85 -16.64 6.97 -5.81
N GLU A 86 -17.58 6.62 -4.94
CA GLU A 86 -18.12 7.51 -3.92
C GLU A 86 -17.36 7.39 -2.59
N LYS A 87 -16.90 8.52 -2.07
CA LYS A 87 -16.20 8.56 -0.77
C LYS A 87 -17.19 8.27 0.36
N GLY A 88 -16.83 7.34 1.25
CA GLY A 88 -17.65 6.96 2.40
C GLY A 88 -18.55 5.74 2.16
N ASN A 89 -18.67 5.28 0.92
CA ASN A 89 -19.32 4.01 0.61
C ASN A 89 -18.41 2.84 1.05
N PRO A 90 -18.88 1.91 1.91
CA PRO A 90 -18.05 0.79 2.39
C PRO A 90 -17.64 -0.19 1.29
N PHE A 91 -18.36 -0.21 0.16
CA PHE A 91 -18.04 -1.03 -1.01
C PHE A 91 -17.12 -0.32 -2.01
N VAL A 92 -16.49 0.78 -1.59
CA VAL A 92 -15.55 1.57 -2.37
C VAL A 92 -14.29 1.81 -1.54
N LEU A 93 -13.15 1.42 -2.10
CA LEU A 93 -11.84 1.68 -1.55
C LEU A 93 -11.14 2.75 -2.38
N ILE A 94 -10.84 3.87 -1.73
CA ILE A 94 -9.96 4.91 -2.26
C ILE A 94 -8.66 4.86 -1.44
N PRO A 95 -7.48 4.68 -2.08
CA PRO A 95 -6.20 4.72 -1.39
C PRO A 95 -6.02 6.01 -0.59
N LEU A 96 -5.47 5.89 0.62
CA LEU A 96 -5.13 7.08 1.44
C LEU A 96 -4.02 7.93 0.81
N TRP A 97 -3.09 7.28 0.10
CA TRP A 97 -1.87 7.90 -0.42
C TRP A 97 -1.95 7.97 -1.95
N PRO A 98 -2.15 9.17 -2.55
CA PRO A 98 -2.35 9.31 -3.99
C PRO A 98 -1.11 8.94 -4.82
N GLU A 99 0.08 8.93 -4.23
CA GLU A 99 1.31 8.48 -4.87
C GLU A 99 1.45 6.96 -5.00
N VAL A 100 0.57 6.20 -4.33
CA VAL A 100 0.52 4.73 -4.42
C VAL A 100 -0.59 4.36 -5.39
N ALA A 101 -0.20 3.81 -6.54
CA ALA A 101 -1.12 3.44 -7.60
C ALA A 101 -1.62 2.00 -7.40
N ILE A 102 -2.88 1.80 -7.76
CA ILE A 102 -3.43 0.46 -7.97
C ILE A 102 -3.15 0.11 -9.43
N GLY A 103 -2.28 -0.87 -9.64
CA GLY A 103 -1.88 -1.33 -10.96
C GLY A 103 -2.85 -2.36 -11.50
N GLU A 104 -2.30 -3.46 -12.01
CA GLU A 104 -3.08 -4.55 -12.59
C GLU A 104 -3.99 -5.23 -11.57
N VAL A 105 -5.28 -5.36 -11.93
CA VAL A 105 -6.28 -6.17 -11.24
C VAL A 105 -6.71 -7.29 -12.17
N THR A 106 -6.69 -8.54 -11.68
CA THR A 106 -7.18 -9.67 -12.47
C THR A 106 -8.63 -9.45 -12.87
N PRO A 107 -8.96 -9.53 -14.17
CA PRO A 107 -10.33 -9.45 -14.63
C PRO A 107 -11.21 -10.48 -13.94
N SER A 108 -12.43 -10.10 -13.62
CA SER A 108 -13.43 -10.99 -12.98
C SER A 108 -13.06 -11.48 -11.58
N LEU A 109 -12.02 -10.94 -10.94
CA LEU A 109 -11.78 -11.18 -9.50
C LEU A 109 -13.06 -10.86 -8.73
N ALA A 110 -13.58 -11.84 -7.99
CA ALA A 110 -14.86 -11.74 -7.32
C ALA A 110 -14.90 -12.63 -6.09
N PHE A 111 -15.71 -12.25 -5.10
CA PHE A 111 -16.10 -13.12 -3.99
C PHE A 111 -17.54 -13.56 -4.17
N TYR A 112 -17.79 -14.85 -3.95
CA TYR A 112 -19.12 -15.43 -4.08
C TYR A 112 -19.79 -15.56 -2.71
N GLY A 113 -21.12 -15.54 -2.71
CA GLY A 113 -21.93 -15.63 -1.51
C GLY A 113 -21.84 -16.96 -0.75
N LEU A 114 -21.20 -17.98 -1.33
CA LEU A 114 -21.17 -19.34 -0.79
C LEU A 114 -19.76 -19.75 -0.37
N LYS A 115 -19.60 -20.17 0.90
CA LYS A 115 -18.40 -20.87 1.43
C LYS A 115 -17.09 -20.08 1.29
N ASP A 116 -17.16 -18.74 1.39
CA ASP A 116 -16.00 -17.86 1.21
C ASP A 116 -15.23 -18.13 -0.11
N THR A 117 -15.91 -18.61 -1.16
CA THR A 117 -15.26 -18.90 -2.45
C THR A 117 -15.03 -17.63 -3.25
N ALA A 118 -14.07 -17.66 -4.16
CA ALA A 118 -13.69 -16.51 -4.96
C ALA A 118 -13.28 -16.93 -6.37
N TRP A 119 -13.56 -16.09 -7.36
CA TRP A 119 -12.80 -16.16 -8.60
C TRP A 119 -11.38 -15.70 -8.31
N ALA A 120 -10.40 -16.60 -8.45
CA ALA A 120 -9.02 -16.34 -8.09
C ALA A 120 -8.42 -15.19 -8.91
N GLY A 121 -7.48 -14.48 -8.30
CA GLY A 121 -6.84 -13.36 -8.97
C GLY A 121 -5.81 -12.65 -8.11
N ARG A 122 -5.31 -11.54 -8.63
CA ARG A 122 -4.29 -10.72 -8.00
C ARG A 122 -4.56 -9.23 -8.23
N ILE A 123 -4.13 -8.43 -7.26
CA ILE A 123 -4.11 -6.98 -7.33
C ILE A 123 -2.68 -6.51 -7.08
N ARG A 124 -2.13 -5.73 -8.00
CA ARG A 124 -0.81 -5.09 -7.82
C ARG A 124 -0.99 -3.70 -7.22
N VAL A 125 -0.24 -3.42 -6.16
CA VAL A 125 -0.15 -2.10 -5.53
C VAL A 125 1.29 -1.63 -5.65
N GLN A 126 1.51 -0.48 -6.27
CA GLN A 126 2.85 -0.05 -6.67
C GLN A 126 3.10 1.43 -6.41
N SER A 127 4.34 1.76 -6.08
CA SER A 127 4.83 3.13 -5.98
C SER A 127 6.31 3.19 -6.33
N ARG A 128 6.91 4.37 -6.26
CA ARG A 128 8.37 4.53 -6.42
C ARG A 128 9.20 3.75 -5.40
N ALA A 129 8.59 3.32 -4.28
CA ALA A 129 9.28 2.54 -3.25
C ALA A 129 9.29 1.02 -3.52
N GLY A 130 8.54 0.56 -4.52
CA GLY A 130 8.42 -0.84 -4.89
C GLY A 130 6.97 -1.29 -5.07
N GLU A 131 6.76 -2.60 -4.97
CA GLU A 131 5.48 -3.23 -5.30
C GLU A 131 5.07 -4.30 -4.27
N TRP A 132 3.77 -4.39 -4.06
CA TRP A 132 3.11 -5.47 -3.34
C TRP A 132 2.04 -6.12 -4.23
N LEU A 133 1.84 -7.40 -3.99
CA LEU A 133 0.85 -8.21 -4.68
C LEU A 133 -0.11 -8.81 -3.65
N ILE A 134 -1.40 -8.52 -3.82
CA ILE A 134 -2.47 -9.12 -3.04
C ILE A 134 -3.07 -10.24 -3.86
N ILE A 135 -2.93 -11.48 -3.40
CA ILE A 135 -3.37 -12.69 -4.11
C ILE A 135 -4.60 -13.26 -3.43
N VAL A 136 -5.61 -13.59 -4.23
CA VAL A 136 -6.83 -14.28 -3.83
C VAL A 136 -6.84 -15.67 -4.46
N SER A 137 -6.89 -16.71 -3.63
CA SER A 137 -7.07 -18.09 -4.10
C SER A 137 -8.53 -18.39 -4.42
N ASN A 138 -8.81 -19.48 -5.15
CA ASN A 138 -10.18 -19.94 -5.43
C ASN A 138 -11.03 -20.19 -4.15
N GLY A 139 -10.41 -20.59 -3.05
CA GLY A 139 -11.07 -20.73 -1.73
C GLY A 139 -11.07 -19.45 -0.88
N GLY A 140 -10.99 -18.27 -1.50
CA GLY A 140 -11.08 -16.95 -0.85
C GLY A 140 -9.99 -16.61 0.17
N ARG A 141 -8.87 -17.34 0.20
CA ARG A 141 -7.70 -16.94 1.00
C ARG A 141 -7.04 -15.74 0.35
N ILE A 142 -6.84 -14.69 1.15
CA ILE A 142 -6.21 -13.44 0.72
C ILE A 142 -4.82 -13.38 1.35
N ARG A 143 -3.79 -13.19 0.53
CA ARG A 143 -2.39 -13.07 0.95
C ARG A 143 -1.78 -11.81 0.39
N MET A 144 -0.88 -11.20 1.15
CA MET A 144 -0.11 -10.04 0.73
C MET A 144 1.36 -10.45 0.64
N CYS A 145 1.97 -10.24 -0.51
CA CYS A 145 3.33 -10.67 -0.82
C CYS A 145 4.12 -9.54 -1.44
N LYS A 146 5.40 -9.44 -1.10
CA LYS A 146 6.30 -8.46 -1.72
C LYS A 146 6.77 -9.02 -3.06
N VAL A 147 6.83 -8.18 -4.08
CA VAL A 147 7.29 -8.61 -5.41
C VAL A 147 8.81 -8.72 -5.38
N SER A 148 9.33 -9.89 -5.77
CA SER A 148 10.77 -10.10 -5.92
C SER A 148 11.23 -9.83 -7.35
N ALA A 149 12.55 -9.66 -7.54
CA ALA A 149 13.15 -9.52 -8.87
C ALA A 149 12.89 -10.80 -9.67
N GLY A 150 11.90 -10.75 -10.57
CA GLY A 150 11.34 -11.92 -11.25
C GLY A 150 9.81 -11.94 -11.29
N GLY A 151 9.13 -10.98 -10.63
CA GLY A 151 7.67 -10.86 -10.66
C GLY A 151 6.92 -11.91 -9.83
N SER A 152 7.66 -12.77 -9.12
CA SER A 152 7.10 -13.78 -8.22
C SER A 152 6.97 -13.24 -6.80
N CYS A 153 5.93 -13.71 -6.13
CA CYS A 153 5.70 -13.46 -4.71
C CYS A 153 6.65 -14.30 -3.88
N ARG A 154 7.42 -13.63 -3.02
CA ARG A 154 8.38 -14.25 -2.09
C ARG A 154 7.89 -14.14 -0.65
#